data_AF-A0A2V0PHH3-F1
#
_entry.id   AF-A0A2V0PHH3-F1
#
_cell.length_a   1.000
_cell.length_b   1.000
_cell.length_c   1.000
_cell.angle_alpha   90.00
_cell.angle_beta   90.00
_cell.angle_gamma   90.00
#
_symmetry.space_group_name_H-M   'P 1'
#
loop_
_entity.id
_entity.type
_entity.pdbx_description
1 polymer ?
#
loop_
_entity_poly.entity_id
_entity_poly.type
_entity_poly.pdbx_seq_one_letter_code
_entity_poly.pdbx_strand_id
1 'polypeptide(L)'
;MSTRPEAPILDGDLREPKTFYHNAAYKTSRVAINLEKMKLLKERLADCVRQEGVNYIDKCEQLTKRYEAVVRVCQWQAGENQRPRNVAGILDKEKEIKAQLREEGAAV
;
A
#
# COMPACT_ATOMS: atom_id res chain seq x y z
N MET A 1 12.94 3.76 18.46
CA MET A 1 13.31 3.44 17.06
C MET A 1 12.03 3.15 16.30
N SER A 2 11.83 3.74 15.12
CA SER A 2 10.66 3.48 14.27
C SER A 2 10.63 1.99 13.91
N THR A 3 9.61 1.26 14.36
CA THR A 3 9.40 -0.17 14.11
C THR A 3 8.88 -0.48 12.70
N ARG A 4 8.80 0.53 11.83
CA ARG A 4 8.18 0.44 10.52
C ARG A 4 9.20 0.03 9.46
N PRO A 5 8.92 -1.02 8.66
CA PRO A 5 9.79 -1.42 7.56
C PRO A 5 9.83 -0.35 6.44
N GLU A 6 11.04 0.04 6.05
CA GLU A 6 11.30 1.10 5.05
C GLU A 6 11.48 0.56 3.63
N ALA A 7 11.83 -0.72 3.49
CA ALA A 7 12.04 -1.42 2.22
C ALA A 7 11.46 -2.85 2.30
N PRO A 8 11.12 -3.50 1.16
CA PRO A 8 10.78 -4.91 1.15
C PRO A 8 12.05 -5.78 1.23
N ILE A 9 11.92 -6.99 1.78
CA ILE A 9 12.93 -8.05 1.68
C ILE A 9 12.70 -8.76 0.35
N LEU A 10 13.68 -8.71 -0.55
CA LEU A 10 13.58 -9.27 -1.90
C LEU A 10 14.21 -10.66 -2.02
N ASP A 11 15.27 -10.94 -1.24
CA ASP A 11 16.08 -12.15 -1.36
C ASP A 11 15.71 -13.26 -0.34
N GLY A 12 14.60 -13.11 0.37
CA GLY A 12 14.15 -14.06 1.41
C GLY A 12 13.15 -15.10 0.89
N ASP A 13 13.10 -16.27 1.54
CA ASP A 13 12.04 -17.25 1.27
C ASP A 13 10.68 -16.66 1.68
N LEU A 14 9.76 -16.52 0.72
CA LEU A 14 8.42 -16.01 0.95
C LEU A 14 7.56 -16.92 1.84
N ARG A 15 7.97 -18.17 2.05
CA ARG A 15 7.35 -19.10 2.98
C ARG A 15 7.76 -18.83 4.44
N GLU A 16 8.89 -18.13 4.64
CA GLU A 16 9.34 -17.77 5.97
C GLU A 16 8.39 -16.71 6.57
N PRO A 17 7.78 -16.97 7.76
CA PRO A 17 6.80 -16.07 8.35
C PRO A 17 7.33 -14.65 8.54
N LYS A 18 8.59 -14.51 8.95
CA LYS A 18 9.23 -13.20 9.18
C LYS A 18 9.28 -12.36 7.91
N THR A 19 9.71 -12.96 6.81
CA THR A 19 9.79 -12.32 5.48
C THR A 19 8.40 -11.94 4.98
N PHE A 20 7.42 -12.82 5.18
CA PHE A 20 6.02 -12.56 4.84
C PHE A 20 5.44 -11.35 5.60
N TYR A 21 5.49 -11.35 6.94
CA TYR A 21 4.90 -10.28 7.75
C TYR A 21 5.60 -8.94 7.52
N HIS A 22 6.93 -8.94 7.36
CA HIS A 22 7.68 -7.72 7.05
C HIS A 22 7.22 -7.11 5.72
N ASN A 23 7.13 -7.91 4.66
CA ASN A 23 6.71 -7.43 3.34
C ASN A 23 5.23 -7.02 3.31
N ALA A 24 4.37 -7.71 4.04
CA ALA A 24 2.97 -7.33 4.22
C ALA A 24 2.83 -5.98 4.95
N ALA A 25 3.59 -5.78 6.03
CA ALA A 25 3.63 -4.52 6.78
C ALA A 25 4.19 -3.38 5.91
N TYR A 26 5.28 -3.61 5.17
CA TYR A 26 5.84 -2.65 4.22
C TYR A 26 4.81 -2.21 3.19
N LYS A 27 4.16 -3.19 2.52
CA LYS A 27 3.16 -2.93 1.49
C LYS A 27 1.98 -2.15 2.04
N THR A 28 1.40 -2.57 3.16
CA THR A 28 0.26 -1.89 3.80
C THR A 28 0.61 -0.45 4.13
N SER A 29 1.81 -0.24 4.68
CA SER A 29 2.26 1.10 5.05
C SER A 29 2.53 1.98 3.82
N ARG A 30 3.00 1.41 2.70
CA ARG A 30 3.18 2.13 1.42
C ARG A 30 1.85 2.58 0.81
N VAL A 31 0.82 1.74 0.93
CA VAL A 31 -0.56 2.09 0.52
C VAL A 31 -1.08 3.27 1.32
N ALA A 32 -0.94 3.22 2.66
CA ALA A 32 -1.32 4.32 3.52
C ALA A 32 -0.58 5.63 3.15
N ILE A 33 0.73 5.57 2.91
CA ILE A 33 1.50 6.74 2.43
C ILE A 33 0.94 7.29 1.12
N ASN A 34 0.65 6.43 0.15
CA ASN A 34 0.16 6.87 -1.16
C ASN A 34 -1.22 7.53 -1.05
N LEU A 35 -2.09 7.03 -0.16
CA LEU A 35 -3.37 7.66 0.16
C LEU A 35 -3.20 9.04 0.79
N GLU A 36 -2.29 9.19 1.76
CA GLU A 36 -2.03 10.51 2.37
C GLU A 36 -1.41 11.49 1.36
N LYS A 37 -0.51 11.03 0.48
CA LYS A 37 -0.01 11.84 -0.64
C LYS A 37 -1.12 12.28 -1.58
N MET A 38 -2.07 11.41 -1.87
CA MET A 38 -3.23 11.74 -2.69
C MET A 38 -4.07 12.84 -2.05
N LYS A 39 -4.32 12.76 -0.74
CA LYS A 39 -5.06 13.81 0.00
C LYS A 39 -4.35 15.15 -0.05
N LEU A 40 -3.04 15.17 0.22
CA LEU A 40 -2.23 16.40 0.14
C LEU A 40 -2.24 17.02 -1.26
N LEU A 41 -2.13 16.20 -2.31
CA LEU A 41 -2.20 16.68 -3.69
C LEU A 41 -3.60 17.20 -4.04
N LYS A 42 -4.66 16.56 -3.53
CA LYS A 42 -6.04 17.00 -3.73
C LYS A 42 -6.26 18.38 -3.09
N GLU A 43 -5.79 18.59 -1.87
CA GLU A 43 -5.87 19.88 -1.18
C GLU A 43 -5.12 20.97 -1.95
N ARG A 44 -3.86 20.70 -2.34
CA ARG A 44 -3.07 21.65 -3.13
C ARG A 44 -3.70 21.97 -4.49
N LEU A 45 -4.30 20.99 -5.15
CA LEU A 45 -5.00 21.22 -6.41
C LEU A 45 -6.25 22.08 -6.22
N ALA A 46 -7.02 21.83 -5.15
CA ALA A 46 -8.16 22.66 -4.79
C ALA A 46 -7.75 24.11 -4.47
N ASP A 47 -6.62 24.30 -3.78
CA ASP A 47 -6.06 25.63 -3.52
C ASP A 47 -5.65 26.33 -4.81
N CYS A 48 -4.95 25.62 -5.71
CA CYS A 48 -4.55 26.15 -7.01
C CYS A 48 -5.77 26.58 -7.84
N VAL A 49 -6.81 25.75 -7.91
CA VAL A 49 -8.04 26.08 -8.64
C VAL A 49 -8.73 27.30 -8.03
N ARG A 50 -8.77 27.41 -6.69
CA ARG A 50 -9.36 28.58 -6.01
C ARG A 50 -8.57 29.87 -6.26
N GLN A 51 -7.25 29.80 -6.35
CA GLN A 51 -6.38 30.96 -6.57
C GLN A 51 -6.36 31.42 -8.04
N GLU A 52 -6.26 30.49 -8.97
CA GLU A 52 -6.10 30.79 -10.41
C GLU A 52 -7.44 31.06 -11.12
N GLY A 53 -8.56 30.59 -10.55
CA GLY A 53 -9.90 30.81 -11.11
C GLY A 53 -10.03 30.19 -12.50
N VAL A 54 -10.29 31.00 -13.52
CA VAL A 54 -10.51 30.54 -14.90
C VAL A 54 -9.24 29.96 -15.54
N ASN A 55 -8.06 30.38 -15.09
CA ASN A 55 -6.77 29.96 -15.66
C ASN A 55 -6.24 28.63 -15.09
N TYR A 56 -7.02 27.95 -14.25
CA TYR A 56 -6.57 26.76 -13.53
C TYR A 56 -6.12 25.62 -14.46
N ILE A 57 -6.64 25.55 -15.69
CA ILE A 57 -6.32 24.50 -16.65
C ILE A 57 -4.81 24.51 -16.97
N ASP A 58 -4.27 25.68 -17.30
CA ASP A 58 -2.85 25.81 -17.65
C ASP A 58 -1.96 25.91 -16.39
N LYS A 59 -2.42 26.67 -15.39
CA LYS A 59 -1.61 26.99 -14.21
C LYS A 59 -1.50 25.82 -13.22
N CYS A 60 -2.54 24.98 -13.12
CA CYS A 60 -2.56 23.81 -12.25
C CYS A 60 -2.23 22.50 -12.98
N GLU A 61 -1.90 22.52 -14.29
CA GLU A 61 -1.71 21.33 -15.12
C GLU A 61 -0.73 20.31 -14.49
N GLN A 62 0.40 20.78 -13.98
CA GLN A 62 1.40 19.89 -13.35
C GLN A 62 0.88 19.26 -12.06
N LEU A 63 0.10 19.99 -11.26
CA LEU A 63 -0.54 19.46 -10.05
C LEU A 63 -1.59 18.40 -10.42
N THR A 64 -2.38 18.64 -11.46
CA THR A 64 -3.36 17.70 -12.01
C THR A 64 -2.66 16.41 -12.46
N LYS A 65 -1.60 16.50 -13.27
CA LYS A 65 -0.83 15.33 -13.73
C LYS A 65 -0.26 14.51 -12.57
N ARG A 66 0.25 15.18 -11.52
CA ARG A 66 0.76 14.51 -10.31
C ARG A 66 -0.37 13.83 -9.53
N TYR A 67 -1.51 14.49 -9.39
CA TYR A 67 -2.68 13.92 -8.73
C TYR A 67 -3.18 12.67 -9.46
N GLU A 68 -3.35 12.75 -10.78
CA GLU A 68 -3.74 11.62 -11.62
C GLU A 68 -2.78 10.44 -11.52
N ALA A 69 -1.47 10.70 -11.54
CA ALA A 69 -0.46 9.66 -11.38
C ALA A 69 -0.61 8.91 -10.03
N VAL A 70 -0.84 9.64 -8.95
CA VAL A 70 -1.05 9.03 -7.62
C VAL A 70 -2.38 8.30 -7.54
N VAL A 71 -3.45 8.84 -8.15
CA VAL A 71 -4.76 8.16 -8.23
C VAL A 71 -4.62 6.81 -8.93
N ARG A 72 -3.89 6.73 -10.05
CA ARG A 72 -3.64 5.45 -10.75
C ARG A 72 -2.92 4.43 -9.88
N VAL A 73 -1.90 4.85 -9.13
CA VAL A 73 -1.16 3.98 -8.20
C VAL A 73 -2.06 3.47 -7.07
N CYS A 74 -2.97 4.31 -6.56
CA CYS A 74 -3.95 3.92 -5.54
C CYS A 74 -5.05 3.01 -6.11
N GLN A 75 -5.50 3.25 -7.35
CA GLN A 75 -6.54 2.48 -8.03
C GLN A 75 -6.11 1.08 -8.46
N TRP A 76 -4.80 0.80 -8.63
CA TRP A 76 -4.30 -0.57 -8.82
C TRP A 76 -4.74 -1.53 -7.68
N GLN A 77 -5.19 -1.00 -6.55
CA GLN A 77 -5.74 -1.77 -5.43
C GLN A 77 -7.27 -1.62 -5.24
N ALA A 78 -8.00 -1.13 -6.25
CA ALA A 78 -9.45 -0.96 -6.26
C ALA A 78 -10.07 -1.58 -7.53
N GLY A 79 -11.35 -1.99 -7.46
CA GLY A 79 -12.07 -2.63 -8.58
C GLY A 79 -11.78 -4.13 -8.72
N GLU A 80 -12.05 -4.72 -9.89
CA GLU A 80 -11.84 -6.15 -10.17
C GLU A 80 -10.37 -6.60 -10.03
N ASN A 81 -9.43 -5.65 -10.11
CA ASN A 81 -7.99 -5.90 -9.89
C ASN A 81 -7.56 -5.76 -8.42
N GLN A 82 -8.51 -5.52 -7.51
CA GLN A 82 -8.23 -5.46 -6.08
C GLN A 82 -7.76 -6.85 -5.62
N ARG A 83 -6.45 -6.96 -5.29
CA ARG A 83 -5.99 -8.12 -4.53
C ARG A 83 -6.81 -8.17 -3.25
N PRO A 84 -7.42 -9.32 -2.94
CA PRO A 84 -8.42 -9.35 -1.90
C PRO A 84 -7.69 -9.02 -0.59
N ARG A 85 -8.18 -8.01 0.15
CA ARG A 85 -7.61 -7.56 1.43
C ARG A 85 -7.91 -8.61 2.49
N ASN A 86 -7.54 -9.84 2.24
CA ASN A 86 -8.03 -10.97 3.01
C ASN A 86 -7.06 -11.14 4.15
N VAL A 87 -7.20 -10.32 5.19
CA VAL A 87 -6.67 -10.64 6.52
C VAL A 87 -7.11 -12.05 6.90
N ALA A 88 -8.34 -12.44 6.53
CA ALA A 88 -8.82 -13.82 6.60
C ALA A 88 -7.92 -14.82 5.85
N GLY A 89 -7.58 -14.58 4.59
CA GLY A 89 -6.69 -15.47 3.82
C GLY A 89 -5.25 -15.49 4.32
N ILE A 90 -4.79 -14.42 4.97
CA ILE A 90 -3.51 -14.38 5.70
C ILE A 90 -3.61 -15.24 6.96
N LEU A 91 -4.69 -15.11 7.73
CA LEU A 91 -4.96 -15.90 8.94
C LEU A 91 -5.18 -17.38 8.62
N ASP A 92 -5.81 -17.70 7.50
CA ASP A 92 -6.05 -19.07 7.06
C ASP A 92 -4.74 -19.72 6.62
N LYS A 93 -3.88 -19.00 5.89
CA LYS A 93 -2.51 -19.45 5.59
C LYS A 93 -1.65 -19.56 6.86
N GLU A 94 -1.81 -18.66 7.82
CA GLU A 94 -1.12 -18.75 9.11
C GLU A 94 -1.56 -19.99 9.90
N LYS A 95 -2.85 -20.35 9.85
CA LYS A 95 -3.37 -21.60 10.43
C LYS A 95 -2.82 -22.82 9.72
N GLU A 96 -2.74 -22.83 8.38
CA GLU A 96 -2.13 -23.92 7.61
C GLU A 96 -0.65 -24.10 7.96
N ILE A 97 0.12 -23.01 7.99
CA ILE A 97 1.55 -23.05 8.35
C ILE A 97 1.73 -23.56 9.79
N LYS A 98 0.90 -23.10 10.74
CA LYS A 98 0.91 -23.60 12.13
C LYS A 98 0.52 -25.07 12.24
N ALA A 99 -0.37 -25.56 11.38
CA ALA A 99 -0.75 -26.96 11.34
C ALA A 99 0.39 -27.82 10.80
N GLN A 100 1.05 -27.40 9.72
CA GLN A 100 2.22 -28.08 9.15
C GLN A 100 3.39 -28.14 10.14
N LEU A 101 3.70 -27.04 10.84
CA LEU A 101 4.75 -27.03 11.87
C LEU A 101 4.46 -27.96 13.05
N ARG A 102 3.17 -28.17 13.40
CA ARG A 102 2.77 -29.17 14.42
C ARG A 102 2.95 -30.60 13.92
N GLU A 103 2.65 -30.86 12.65
CA GLU A 103 2.83 -32.19 12.03
C GLU A 103 4.33 -32.54 11.87
N GLU A 104 5.17 -31.54 11.60
CA GLU A 104 6.63 -31.69 11.50
C GLU A 104 7.34 -31.78 12.87
N GLY A 105 6.59 -31.76 13.98
CA GLY A 105 7.12 -31.94 15.33
C GLY A 105 7.94 -30.76 15.86
N ALA A 106 7.89 -29.59 15.21
CA ALA A 106 8.50 -28.37 15.72
C ALA A 106 7.64 -27.83 16.88
N ALA A 107 8.10 -28.07 18.11
CA ALA A 107 7.48 -27.54 19.31
C ALA A 107 7.43 -25.99 19.27
N VAL A 108 6.28 -25.45 19.69
CA VAL A 108 5.94 -24.02 19.83
C VAL A 108 6.98 -23.25 20.62
#